data_AF-A0A349M8K7-F1
#
_entry.id   AF-A0A349M8K7-F1
#
_cell.length_a   1.000
_cell.length_b   1.000
_cell.length_c   1.000
_cell.angle_alpha   90.00
_cell.angle_beta   90.00
_cell.angle_gamma   90.00
#
_symmetry.space_group_name_H-M   'P 1'
#
loop_
_entity.id
_entity.type
_entity.pdbx_description
1 polymer ?
#
loop_
_entity_poly.entity_id
_entity_poly.type
_entity_poly.pdbx_seq_one_letter_code
_entity_poly.pdbx_strand_id
1 'polypeptide(L)' 'DAPLEVERISGGHSNETFYIQRGSQQWVLRRPPRGPLLPTAHDVLREYRVLKALNTTTVPTPRVL' A
#
# COMPACT_ATOMS: atom_id res chain seq x y z
N ASP A 1 23.63 -3.34 8.15
CA ASP A 1 22.34 -2.98 7.52
C ASP A 1 22.07 -3.87 6.34
N ALA A 2 20.88 -4.48 6.26
CA ALA A 2 20.47 -5.20 5.06
C ALA A 2 20.04 -4.20 3.96
N PRO A 3 20.26 -4.53 2.67
CA PRO A 3 19.84 -3.69 1.55
C PRO A 3 18.31 -3.57 1.47
N LEU A 4 17.82 -2.51 0.84
CA LEU A 4 16.40 -2.30 0.54
C LEU A 4 16.10 -2.85 -0.86
N GLU A 5 15.23 -3.85 -0.93
CA GLU A 5 14.76 -4.47 -2.16
C GLU A 5 13.32 -4.00 -2.46
N VAL A 6 13.04 -3.67 -3.72
CA VAL A 6 11.73 -3.14 -4.14
C VAL A 6 11.32 -3.81 -5.45
N GLU A 7 10.16 -4.46 -5.44
CA GLU A 7 9.55 -5.08 -6.61
C GLU A 7 8.17 -4.47 -6.87
N ARG A 8 7.87 -4.15 -8.14
CA ARG A 8 6.53 -3.68 -8.51
C ARG A 8 5.60 -4.87 -8.74
N ILE A 9 4.49 -4.91 -8.04
CA ILE A 9 3.42 -5.89 -8.28
C ILE A 9 2.61 -5.41 -9.49
N SER A 10 2.58 -6.21 -10.56
CA SER A 10 1.86 -5.91 -11.80
C SER A 10 0.42 -6.44 -11.78
N GLY A 11 -0.44 -5.92 -12.67
CA GLY A 11 -1.84 -6.36 -12.84
C GLY A 11 -2.91 -5.42 -12.26
N GLY A 12 -2.54 -4.36 -11.54
CA GLY A 12 -3.48 -3.34 -11.05
C GLY A 12 -3.46 -2.04 -11.89
N HIS A 13 -4.63 -1.50 -12.23
CA HIS A 13 -4.76 -0.22 -12.96
C HIS A 13 -5.12 0.98 -12.09
N SER A 14 -5.62 0.77 -10.87
CA SER A 14 -5.93 1.87 -9.95
C SER A 14 -4.66 2.40 -9.27
N ASN A 15 -4.10 1.70 -8.29
CA ASN A 15 -2.92 2.18 -7.56
C ASN A 15 -1.67 1.38 -7.95
N GLU A 16 -0.51 2.04 -7.93
CA GLU A 16 0.77 1.33 -7.98
C GLU A 16 0.99 0.59 -6.66
N THR A 17 1.34 -0.69 -6.75
CA THR A 17 1.63 -1.53 -5.58
C THR A 17 3.06 -2.07 -5.69
N PHE A 18 3.81 -2.00 -4.59
CA PHE A 18 5.18 -2.47 -4.51
C PHE A 18 5.36 -3.39 -3.32
N TYR A 19 6.09 -4.48 -3.51
CA TYR A 19 6.65 -5.28 -2.43
C TYR A 19 7.99 -4.67 -2.01
N ILE A 20 8.20 -4.47 -0.71
CA ILE A 20 9.41 -3.90 -0.15
C ILE A 20 9.97 -4.87 0.89
N GLN A 21 11.27 -5.16 0.81
CA GLN A 21 11.96 -6.01 1.77
C GLN A 21 13.27 -5.37 2.25
N ARG A 22 13.54 -5.48 3.55
CA ARG A 22 14.83 -5.14 4.16
C ARG A 22 15.15 -6.14 5.26
N GLY A 23 16.07 -7.07 4.99
CA GLY A 23 16.34 -8.19 5.90
C GLY A 23 15.09 -9.03 6.12
N SER A 24 14.65 -9.17 7.36
CA SER A 24 13.42 -9.90 7.73
C SER A 24 12.15 -9.05 7.69
N GLN A 25 12.26 -7.73 7.46
CA GLN A 25 11.12 -6.84 7.41
C GLN A 25 10.56 -6.78 5.98
N GLN A 26 9.24 -6.90 5.86
CA GLN A 26 8.54 -6.97 4.59
C GLN A 26 7.30 -6.07 4.64
N TRP A 27 7.02 -5.36 3.55
CA TRP A 27 5.89 -4.46 3.43
C TRP A 27 5.29 -4.48 2.03
N VAL A 28 4.04 -4.04 1.96
CA VAL A 28 3.40 -3.66 0.70
C VAL A 28 3.16 -2.15 0.73
N LEU A 29 3.74 -1.44 -0.22
CA LEU A 29 3.48 -0.02 -0.44
C LEU A 29 2.41 0.12 -1.53
N ARG A 30 1.35 0.87 -1.24
CA ARG A 30 0.37 1.32 -2.23
C ARG A 30 0.45 2.82 -2.37
N ARG A 31 0.49 3.32 -3.61
CA ARG A 31 0.47 4.76 -3.89
C ARG A 31 -0.31 5.07 -5.17
N PRO A 32 -0.80 6.32 -5.33
CA PRO A 32 -1.36 6.78 -6.60
C PRO A 32 -0.35 6.66 -7.74
N PRO A 33 -0.80 6.47 -9.00
CA PRO A 33 0.08 6.56 -10.16
C PRO A 33 0.66 7.97 -10.29
N ARG A 34 1.81 8.08 -10.96
CA ARG A 34 2.43 9.38 -11.27
C ARG A 34 1.63 10.09 -12.37
N GLY A 35 1.50 11.41 -12.26
CA GLY A 35 0.83 12.25 -13.26
C GLY A 35 -0.33 13.06 -12.69
N PRO A 36 -1.01 13.85 -13.52
CA PRO A 36 -2.21 14.57 -13.10
C PRO A 36 -3.33 13.60 -12.74
N LEU A 37 -3.93 13.80 -11.57
CA LEU A 37 -5.03 12.99 -11.06
C LEU A 37 -6.28 13.86 -10.93
N LEU A 38 -7.44 13.27 -11.22
CA LEU A 38 -8.72 13.91 -10.91
C LEU A 38 -8.86 14.04 -9.38
N PRO A 39 -9.57 15.08 -8.87
CA PRO A 39 -9.88 15.18 -7.46
C PRO A 39 -10.47 13.87 -6.93
N THR A 40 -9.98 13.39 -5.78
CA THR A 40 -10.40 12.15 -5.10
C THR A 40 -10.10 10.83 -5.84
N ALA A 41 -9.61 10.88 -7.08
CA ALA A 41 -9.10 9.69 -7.74
C ALA A 41 -7.85 9.20 -6.98
N HIS A 42 -7.75 7.88 -6.78
CA HIS A 42 -6.60 7.26 -6.09
C HIS A 42 -6.39 7.77 -4.65
N ASP A 43 -7.46 8.07 -3.91
CA ASP A 43 -7.37 8.47 -2.50
C ASP A 43 -6.96 7.28 -1.59
N VAL A 44 -5.66 7.00 -1.59
CA VAL A 44 -5.03 5.98 -0.74
C VAL A 44 -5.14 6.30 0.75
N LEU A 45 -5.34 7.57 1.13
CA LEU A 45 -5.53 7.96 2.52
C LEU A 45 -6.92 7.56 3.02
N ARG A 46 -7.94 7.62 2.16
CA ARG A 46 -9.25 7.05 2.44
C ARG A 46 -9.16 5.53 2.62
N GLU A 47 -8.42 4.83 1.76
CA GLU A 47 -8.14 3.38 1.93
C GLU A 47 -7.47 3.09 3.29
N TYR A 48 -6.45 3.86 3.66
CA TYR A 48 -5.76 3.75 4.95
C TYR A 48 -6.72 3.89 6.14
N ARG A 49 -7.60 4.90 6.14
CA ARG A 49 -8.56 5.13 7.24
C ARG A 49 -9.50 3.93 7.43
N VAL A 50 -9.98 3.35 6.33
CA VAL A 50 -10.84 2.16 6.36
C VAL A 50 -10.08 0.96 6.90
N LEU A 51 -8.88 0.67 6.38
CA LEU A 51 -8.06 -0.45 6.86
C LEU A 51 -7.68 -0.30 8.34
N LYS A 52 -7.32 0.91 8.77
CA LYS A 52 -7.00 1.20 10.17
C LYS A 52 -8.18 0.95 11.09
N ALA A 53 -9.40 1.30 10.69
CA ALA A 53 -10.61 1.00 11.44
C ALA A 53 -10.89 -0.52 11.48
N LEU A 54 -10.67 -1.23 10.37
CA LEU A 54 -10.89 -2.67 10.32
C LEU A 54 -9.86 -3.47 11.14
N ASN A 55 -8.63 -2.96 11.31
CA ASN A 55 -7.60 -3.58 12.14
C ASN A 55 -8.01 -3.75 13.62
N THR A 56 -9.09 -3.10 14.09
CA THR A 56 -9.63 -3.27 15.45
C THR A 56 -10.77 -4.29 15.52
N THR A 57 -11.08 -4.98 14.42
CA THR A 57 -12.18 -5.95 14.32
C THR A 57 -11.64 -7.37 14.10
N THR A 58 -12.52 -8.36 14.05
CA THR A 58 -12.17 -9.75 13.70
C THR A 58 -11.98 -9.97 12.19
N VAL A 59 -12.24 -8.95 11.37
CA VAL A 59 -12.09 -9.04 9.91
C VAL A 59 -10.60 -9.15 9.54
N PRO A 60 -10.18 -10.20 8.83
CA PRO A 60 -8.79 -10.32 8.38
C PRO A 60 -8.41 -9.17 7.46
N THR A 61 -7.48 -8.34 7.90
CA THR A 61 -6.98 -7.19 7.15
C THR A 61 -5.47 -7.06 7.33
N PRO A 62 -4.75 -6.52 6.34
CA PRO A 62 -3.35 -6.19 6.53
C PRO A 62 -3.20 -5.13 7.62
N ARG A 63 -2.16 -5.25 8.44
CA ARG A 63 -1.79 -4.17 9.36
C ARG A 63 -1.31 -2.98 8.54
N VAL A 64 -1.91 -1.82 8.75
CA VAL A 64 -1.42 -0.56 8.17
C VAL A 64 -0.47 0.15 9.14
N LEU A 65 0.56 0.78 8.59
CA LEU A 65 1.57 1.55 9.32
C LEU A 65 1.23 3.03 9.29
#